data_AF-A0A1Y3SGX9-F1
#
_entry.id   AF-A0A1Y3SGX9-F1
#
_cell.length_a   1.000
_cell.length_b   1.000
_cell.length_c   1.000
_cell.angle_alpha   90.00
_cell.angle_beta   90.00
_cell.angle_gamma   90.00
#
_symmetry.space_group_name_H-M   'P 1'
#
loop_
_entity.id
_entity.type
_entity.pdbx_description
1 polymer ?
#
loop_
_entity_poly.entity_id
_entity_poly.type
_entity_poly.pdbx_seq_one_letter_code
_entity_poly.pdbx_strand_id
1 'polypeptide(L)'
;MKLLQNPYINAAVITIISVFYAAIFIITSGHVEFLGMLDHGQTLSSAFWNGWTVFLKQGNLKYIGYIYLLITLCILVLSLIRKKKYDEYQTGILATSFIATGIVLLLLFPTAFFMVLNDANYAVETISFLVVTHWSVFLLVNLIYLIKWYKQ
;
A
#
# COMPACT_ATOMS: atom_id res chain seq x y z
N MET A 1 -1.57 -21.37 -12.77
CA MET A 1 -2.24 -21.48 -11.45
C MET A 1 -3.73 -21.26 -11.62
N LYS A 2 -4.59 -22.29 -11.47
CA LYS A 2 -6.04 -22.20 -11.74
C LYS A 2 -6.78 -21.17 -10.86
N LEU A 3 -6.22 -20.86 -9.68
CA LEU A 3 -6.80 -19.91 -8.73
C LEU A 3 -6.72 -18.46 -9.24
N LEU A 4 -5.55 -18.05 -9.74
CA LEU A 4 -5.32 -16.69 -10.24
C LEU A 4 -6.06 -16.37 -11.55
N GLN A 5 -6.61 -17.38 -12.24
CA GLN A 5 -7.42 -17.17 -13.44
C GLN A 5 -8.77 -16.50 -13.14
N ASN A 6 -9.24 -16.59 -11.89
CA ASN A 6 -10.51 -15.99 -11.51
C ASN A 6 -10.29 -14.53 -11.06
N PRO A 7 -10.78 -13.52 -11.80
CA PRO A 7 -10.60 -12.11 -11.45
C PRO A 7 -11.17 -11.75 -10.08
N TYR A 8 -12.22 -12.46 -9.64
CA TYR A 8 -12.82 -12.23 -8.32
C TYR A 8 -11.89 -12.57 -7.17
N ILE A 9 -10.99 -13.55 -7.35
CA ILE A 9 -10.06 -13.94 -6.28
C ILE A 9 -9.01 -12.85 -6.08
N ASN A 10 -8.45 -12.32 -7.17
CA ASN A 10 -7.52 -11.20 -7.08
C ASN A 10 -8.18 -9.98 -6.44
N ALA A 11 -9.38 -9.62 -6.92
CA ALA A 11 -10.13 -8.50 -6.37
C ALA A 11 -10.44 -8.68 -4.88
N ALA A 12 -10.82 -9.88 -4.44
CA ALA A 12 -11.09 -10.18 -3.04
C ALA A 12 -9.83 -10.01 -2.17
N VAL A 13 -8.68 -10.55 -2.60
CA VAL A 13 -7.41 -10.40 -1.88
C VAL A 13 -7.02 -8.93 -1.75
N ILE A 14 -7.06 -8.18 -2.85
CA ILE A 14 -6.77 -6.74 -2.86
C ILE A 14 -7.74 -6.00 -1.92
N THR A 15 -9.01 -6.38 -1.93
CA THR A 15 -10.04 -5.73 -1.11
C THR A 15 -9.80 -5.94 0.36
N ILE A 16 -9.59 -7.18 0.79
CA ILE A 16 -9.37 -7.52 2.20
C ILE A 16 -8.15 -6.76 2.75
N ILE A 17 -7.03 -6.81 2.03
CA ILE A 17 -5.79 -6.16 2.48
C ILE A 17 -5.92 -4.64 2.47
N SER A 18 -6.55 -4.06 1.44
CA SER A 18 -6.71 -2.60 1.35
C SER A 18 -7.67 -2.04 2.40
N VAL A 19 -8.76 -2.75 2.70
CA VAL A 19 -9.67 -2.39 3.79
C VAL A 19 -8.95 -2.44 5.12
N PHE A 20 -8.10 -3.44 5.35
CA PHE A 20 -7.31 -3.53 6.57
C PHE A 20 -6.33 -2.35 6.72
N TYR A 21 -5.55 -2.03 5.68
CA TYR A 21 -4.67 -0.87 5.71
C TYR A 21 -5.45 0.45 5.86
N ALA A 22 -6.55 0.62 5.13
CA ALA A 22 -7.36 1.81 5.22
C ALA A 22 -7.94 2.00 6.63
N ALA A 23 -8.41 0.92 7.26
CA ALA A 23 -8.91 0.96 8.63
C ALA A 23 -7.82 1.42 9.60
N ILE A 24 -6.62 0.84 9.54
CA ILE A 24 -5.47 1.26 10.36
C ILE A 24 -5.16 2.74 10.12
N PHE A 25 -5.05 3.15 8.85
CA PHE A 25 -4.71 4.53 8.51
C PHE A 25 -5.75 5.54 8.97
N ILE A 26 -7.04 5.22 8.86
CA ILE A 26 -8.13 6.10 9.27
C ILE A 26 -8.21 6.20 10.80
N ILE A 27 -8.10 5.07 11.52
CA ILE A 27 -8.20 5.03 12.98
C ILE A 27 -7.00 5.69 13.65
N THR A 28 -5.80 5.39 13.17
CA THR A 28 -4.55 5.89 13.76
C THR A 28 -4.30 7.37 13.45
N SER A 29 -4.87 7.88 12.36
CA SER A 29 -4.66 9.27 11.92
C SER A 29 -5.21 10.29 12.90
N GLY A 30 -4.33 11.01 13.59
CA GLY A 30 -4.71 11.99 14.61
C GLY A 30 -4.98 11.38 15.99
N HIS A 31 -4.68 10.10 16.18
CA HIS A 31 -4.77 9.45 17.49
C HIS A 31 -3.66 9.96 18.42
N VAL A 32 -3.99 10.24 19.69
CA VAL A 32 -3.07 10.88 20.65
C VAL A 32 -1.79 10.07 20.84
N GLU A 33 -1.89 8.75 20.95
CA GLU A 33 -0.72 7.87 21.09
C GLU A 33 0.20 7.92 19.86
N PHE A 34 -0.39 7.97 18.66
CA PHE A 34 0.37 8.07 17.42
C PHE A 34 1.04 9.43 17.28
N LEU A 35 0.35 10.51 17.64
CA LEU A 35 0.92 11.85 17.67
C LEU A 35 2.06 11.97 18.69
N GLY A 36 1.92 11.34 19.86
CA GLY A 36 2.97 11.27 20.87
C GLY A 36 4.23 10.55 20.38
N MET A 37 4.08 9.47 19.60
CA MET A 37 5.23 8.79 18.97
C MET A 37 5.95 9.66 17.94
N LEU A 38 5.24 10.58 17.28
CA LEU A 38 5.81 11.53 16.32
C LEU A 38 6.40 12.77 17.00
N ASP A 39 6.20 12.94 18.31
CA ASP A 39 6.60 14.15 19.03
C ASP A 39 8.07 14.14 19.45
N HIS A 40 8.94 14.24 18.45
CA HIS A 40 10.37 14.40 18.61
C HIS A 40 10.88 15.65 17.85
N GLY A 41 12.09 16.10 18.20
CA GLY A 41 12.79 17.16 17.49
C GLY A 41 13.25 16.74 16.09
N GLN A 42 13.53 17.69 15.21
CA GLN A 42 14.06 17.40 13.87
C GLN A 42 15.54 16.98 13.96
N THR A 43 15.79 15.69 14.19
CA THR A 43 17.15 15.15 14.32
C THR A 43 17.76 14.74 12.97
N LEU A 44 16.94 14.51 11.94
CA LEU A 44 17.40 14.31 10.57
C LEU A 44 17.49 15.65 9.81
N SER A 45 18.63 15.87 9.15
CA SER A 45 18.82 16.96 8.17
C SER A 45 18.18 16.65 6.81
N SER A 46 16.96 16.10 6.81
CA SER A 46 16.22 15.73 5.59
C SER A 46 14.87 16.45 5.53
N ALA A 47 14.74 17.34 4.53
CA ALA A 47 13.48 18.02 4.24
C ALA A 47 12.34 17.04 3.94
N PHE A 48 12.65 15.90 3.32
CA PHE A 48 11.68 14.87 3.00
C PHE A 48 11.08 14.23 4.27
N TRP A 49 11.93 13.74 5.17
CA TRP A 49 11.48 13.08 6.40
C TRP A 49 10.76 14.05 7.33
N ASN A 50 11.25 15.29 7.43
CA ASN A 50 10.57 16.33 8.21
C ASN A 50 9.19 16.68 7.60
N GLY A 51 9.07 16.74 6.28
CA GLY A 51 7.79 16.92 5.60
C GLY A 51 6.84 15.75 5.83
N TRP A 52 7.35 14.52 5.81
CA TRP A 52 6.58 13.31 6.10
C TRP A 52 6.08 13.29 7.55
N THR A 53 6.93 13.62 8.53
CA THR A 53 6.51 13.79 9.95
C THR A 53 5.37 14.80 10.06
N VAL A 54 5.49 15.97 9.41
CA VAL A 54 4.43 17.00 9.42
C VAL A 54 3.14 16.47 8.80
N PHE A 55 3.22 15.76 7.68
CA PHE A 55 2.07 15.13 7.04
C PHE A 55 1.34 14.15 7.97
N LEU A 56 2.10 13.31 8.70
CA LEU A 56 1.54 12.38 9.68
C LEU A 56 0.93 13.10 10.88
N LYS A 57 1.62 14.11 11.44
CA LYS A 57 1.14 14.92 12.58
C LYS A 57 -0.16 15.66 12.28
N GLN A 58 -0.36 16.10 11.04
CA GLN A 58 -1.61 16.74 10.60
C GLN A 58 -2.78 15.76 10.47
N GLY A 59 -2.55 14.46 10.67
CA GLY A 59 -3.58 13.44 10.51
C GLY A 59 -4.02 13.32 9.05
N ASN A 60 -3.08 13.45 8.10
CA ASN A 60 -3.37 13.28 6.68
C ASN A 60 -3.33 11.80 6.23
N LEU A 61 -2.87 10.88 7.10
CA LEU A 61 -2.78 9.46 6.79
C LEU A 61 -4.16 8.86 6.43
N LYS A 62 -5.26 9.35 7.04
CA LYS A 62 -6.64 8.96 6.70
C LYS A 62 -6.97 9.17 5.22
N TYR A 63 -6.43 10.21 4.57
CA TYR A 63 -6.70 10.48 3.16
C TYR A 63 -6.09 9.41 2.26
N ILE A 64 -4.92 8.86 2.63
CA ILE A 64 -4.33 7.71 1.96
C ILE A 64 -5.24 6.49 2.12
N GLY A 65 -5.79 6.28 3.32
CA GLY A 65 -6.80 5.25 3.57
C GLY A 65 -8.04 5.39 2.67
N TYR A 66 -8.58 6.60 2.52
CA TYR A 66 -9.71 6.85 1.61
C TYR A 66 -9.36 6.59 0.14
N ILE A 67 -8.15 6.96 -0.30
CA ILE A 67 -7.66 6.66 -1.65
C ILE A 67 -7.57 5.15 -1.87
N TYR A 68 -7.09 4.39 -0.88
CA TYR A 68 -7.03 2.92 -0.98
C TYR A 68 -8.41 2.31 -1.14
N LEU A 69 -9.40 2.76 -0.36
CA LEU A 69 -10.78 2.31 -0.51
C LEU A 69 -11.34 2.65 -1.90
N LEU A 70 -11.09 3.86 -2.40
CA LEU A 70 -11.55 4.29 -3.72
C LEU A 70 -10.94 3.44 -4.85
N ILE A 71 -9.61 3.25 -4.86
CA ILE A 71 -8.92 2.43 -5.87
C ILE A 71 -9.40 0.98 -5.80
N THR A 72 -9.55 0.45 -4.59
CA THR A 72 -10.05 -0.92 -4.36
C THR A 72 -11.46 -1.09 -4.90
N LEU A 73 -12.34 -0.11 -4.67
CA LEU A 73 -13.69 -0.12 -5.21
C LEU A 73 -13.66 -0.14 -6.75
N CYS A 74 -12.80 0.66 -7.37
CA CYS A 74 -12.60 0.63 -8.83
C CYS A 74 -12.14 -0.75 -9.32
N ILE A 75 -11.15 -1.37 -8.65
CA ILE A 75 -10.66 -2.72 -8.99
C ILE A 75 -11.76 -3.75 -8.86
N LEU A 76 -12.55 -3.69 -7.78
CA LEU A 76 -13.65 -4.62 -7.54
C LEU A 76 -14.74 -4.48 -8.60
N VAL A 77 -15.19 -3.25 -8.90
CA VAL A 77 -16.20 -2.98 -9.93
C VAL A 77 -15.73 -3.43 -11.31
N LEU A 78 -14.50 -3.08 -11.70
CA LEU A 78 -13.93 -3.51 -12.99
C LEU A 78 -13.83 -5.04 -13.08
N SER A 79 -13.46 -5.70 -11.99
CA SER A 79 -13.40 -7.18 -11.94
C SER A 79 -14.78 -7.82 -12.06
N LEU A 80 -15.82 -7.21 -11.46
CA LEU A 80 -17.22 -7.65 -11.57
C LEU A 80 -17.78 -7.48 -12.99
N ILE A 81 -17.46 -6.39 -13.67
CA ILE A 81 -17.91 -6.13 -15.04
C ILE A 81 -17.23 -7.08 -16.04
N ARG A 82 -15.96 -7.45 -15.79
CA ARG A 82 -15.12 -8.19 -16.75
C ARG A 82 -15.70 -9.56 -17.18
N LYS A 83 -16.47 -10.27 -16.35
CA LYS A 83 -17.14 -11.60 -16.57
C LYS A 83 -16.28 -12.77 -17.14
N LYS A 84 -15.16 -12.51 -17.82
CA LYS A 84 -14.22 -13.49 -18.37
C LYS A 84 -13.10 -13.78 -17.38
N LYS A 85 -12.62 -15.03 -17.41
CA LYS A 85 -11.40 -15.44 -16.70
C LYS A 85 -10.17 -14.80 -17.34
N TYR A 86 -9.12 -14.62 -16.55
CA TYR A 86 -7.82 -14.20 -17.08
C TYR A 86 -7.23 -15.30 -17.98
N ASP A 87 -6.62 -14.89 -19.08
CA ASP A 87 -5.82 -15.78 -19.92
C ASP A 87 -4.47 -16.12 -19.25
N GLU A 88 -3.67 -16.97 -19.88
CA GLU A 88 -2.37 -17.39 -19.34
C GLU A 88 -1.38 -16.23 -19.23
N TYR A 89 -1.44 -15.27 -20.15
CA TYR A 89 -0.56 -14.10 -20.16
C TYR A 89 -0.88 -13.15 -18.99
N GLN A 90 -2.16 -12.84 -18.80
CA GLN A 90 -2.69 -12.03 -17.70
C GLN A 90 -2.41 -12.69 -16.35
N THR A 91 -2.63 -14.00 -16.26
CA THR A 91 -2.32 -14.78 -15.06
C THR A 91 -0.82 -14.76 -14.76
N GLY A 92 0.03 -14.83 -15.79
CA GLY A 92 1.48 -14.74 -15.66
C GLY A 92 1.94 -13.38 -15.12
N ILE A 93 1.43 -12.28 -15.67
CA ILE A 93 1.75 -10.93 -15.17
C ILE A 93 1.27 -10.74 -13.74
N LEU A 94 0.07 -11.20 -13.41
CA LEU A 94 -0.46 -11.09 -12.06
C LEU A 94 0.41 -11.87 -11.06
N ALA A 95 0.77 -13.11 -11.39
CA ALA A 95 1.66 -13.93 -10.56
C ALA A 95 3.03 -13.24 -10.36
N THR A 96 3.63 -12.73 -11.42
CA THR A 96 4.90 -11.98 -11.34
C THR A 96 4.76 -10.73 -10.48
N SER A 97 3.63 -10.03 -10.55
CA SER A 97 3.37 -8.84 -9.72
C SER A 97 3.30 -9.19 -8.23
N PHE A 98 2.65 -10.31 -7.87
CA PHE A 98 2.64 -10.80 -6.49
C PHE A 98 4.03 -11.23 -6.01
N ILE A 99 4.77 -11.95 -6.84
CA ILE A 99 6.14 -12.38 -6.51
C ILE A 99 7.05 -11.16 -6.31
N ALA A 100 7.02 -10.20 -7.23
CA ALA A 100 7.79 -8.96 -7.13
C ALA A 100 7.43 -8.19 -5.85
N THR A 101 6.14 -8.08 -5.53
CA THR A 101 5.67 -7.43 -4.30
C THR A 101 6.17 -8.13 -3.05
N GLY A 102 6.21 -9.47 -3.05
CA GLY A 102 6.79 -10.27 -1.97
C GLY A 102 8.29 -10.05 -1.82
N ILE A 103 9.05 -10.02 -2.94
CA ILE A 103 10.49 -9.72 -2.92
C ILE A 103 10.75 -8.31 -2.38
N VAL A 104 10.00 -7.30 -2.86
CA VAL A 104 10.12 -5.93 -2.36
C VAL A 104 9.83 -5.90 -0.86
N LEU A 105 8.79 -6.58 -0.39
CA LEU A 105 8.47 -6.65 1.04
C LEU A 105 9.62 -7.24 1.87
N LEU A 106 10.27 -8.31 1.38
CA LEU A 106 11.43 -8.91 2.05
C LEU A 106 12.63 -7.94 2.11
N LEU A 107 12.84 -7.12 1.09
CA LEU A 107 13.89 -6.11 1.06
C LEU A 107 13.57 -4.89 1.93
N LEU A 108 12.28 -4.57 2.12
CA LEU A 108 11.87 -3.47 2.99
C LEU A 108 12.23 -3.71 4.45
N PHE A 109 12.28 -4.96 4.92
CA PHE A 109 12.63 -5.26 6.31
C PHE A 109 14.06 -4.83 6.71
N PRO A 110 15.13 -5.24 6.01
CA PRO A 110 16.47 -4.75 6.31
C PRO A 110 16.63 -3.25 6.06
N THR A 111 15.92 -2.67 5.08
CA THR A 111 15.92 -1.21 4.88
C THR A 111 15.30 -0.47 6.06
N ALA A 112 14.14 -0.92 6.55
CA ALA A 112 13.50 -0.36 7.74
C ALA A 112 14.42 -0.49 8.95
N PHE A 113 15.01 -1.67 9.16
CA PHE A 113 15.94 -1.92 10.25
C PHE A 113 17.15 -0.97 10.22
N PHE A 114 17.78 -0.81 9.05
CA PHE A 114 18.91 0.10 8.89
C PHE A 114 18.54 1.56 9.19
N MET A 115 17.37 2.00 8.73
CA MET A 115 16.90 3.37 8.99
C MET A 115 16.60 3.61 10.47
N VAL A 116 15.99 2.64 11.16
CA VAL A 116 15.73 2.71 12.61
C VAL A 116 17.04 2.74 13.41
N LEU A 117 18.07 2.00 12.98
CA LEU A 117 19.39 2.05 13.62
C LEU A 117 20.08 3.41 13.42
N ASN A 118 19.82 4.09 12.31
CA ASN A 118 20.42 5.39 12.03
C ASN A 118 19.79 6.51 12.88
N ASP A 119 18.46 6.51 13.01
CA ASP A 119 17.76 7.41 13.94
C ASP A 119 16.45 6.76 14.42
N ALA A 120 16.43 6.36 15.68
CA ALA A 120 15.29 5.69 16.29
C ALA A 120 14.05 6.60 16.42
N ASN A 121 14.23 7.92 16.42
CA ASN A 121 13.12 8.86 16.53
C ASN A 121 12.20 8.78 15.30
N TYR A 122 12.76 8.53 14.11
CA TYR A 122 12.02 8.45 12.85
C TYR A 122 11.54 7.01 12.52
N ALA A 123 11.49 6.11 13.50
CA ALA A 123 11.10 4.73 13.26
C ALA A 123 9.67 4.62 12.71
N VAL A 124 8.73 5.38 13.29
CA VAL A 124 7.32 5.38 12.90
C VAL A 124 7.13 5.99 11.50
N GLU A 125 7.78 7.12 11.24
CA GLU A 125 7.86 7.77 9.93
C GLU A 125 8.35 6.80 8.86
N THR A 126 9.46 6.13 9.14
CA THR A 126 10.09 5.20 8.20
C THR A 126 9.15 4.04 7.89
N ILE A 127 8.67 3.34 8.92
CA ILE A 127 7.81 2.16 8.73
C ILE A 127 6.53 2.55 8.01
N SER A 128 5.88 3.64 8.43
CA SER A 128 4.67 4.13 7.77
C SER A 128 4.91 4.50 6.31
N PHE A 129 6.00 5.18 6.00
CA PHE A 129 6.34 5.54 4.63
C PHE A 129 6.57 4.31 3.74
N LEU A 130 7.32 3.32 4.24
CA LEU A 130 7.61 2.10 3.49
C LEU A 130 6.34 1.29 3.23
N VAL A 131 5.47 1.13 4.23
CA VAL A 131 4.18 0.43 4.10
C VAL A 131 3.27 1.15 3.11
N VAL A 132 3.12 2.47 3.24
CA VAL A 132 2.32 3.30 2.32
C VAL A 132 2.87 3.18 0.89
N THR A 133 4.18 3.28 0.70
CA THR A 133 4.78 3.23 -0.63
C THR A 133 4.58 1.86 -1.27
N HIS A 134 4.84 0.78 -0.52
CA HIS A 134 4.71 -0.60 -0.98
C HIS A 134 3.30 -0.91 -1.48
N TRP A 135 2.29 -0.67 -0.65
CA TRP A 135 0.92 -1.00 -1.02
C TRP A 135 0.36 -0.07 -2.10
N SER A 136 0.75 1.21 -2.10
CA SER A 136 0.35 2.16 -3.16
C SER A 136 0.83 1.72 -4.54
N VAL A 137 2.10 1.31 -4.65
CA VAL A 137 2.66 0.82 -5.92
C VAL A 137 1.93 -0.44 -6.37
N PHE A 138 1.70 -1.39 -5.46
CA PHE A 138 0.98 -2.61 -5.79
C PHE A 138 -0.45 -2.35 -6.29
N LEU A 139 -1.19 -1.45 -5.62
CA LEU A 139 -2.54 -1.06 -6.01
C LEU A 139 -2.57 -0.39 -7.39
N LEU A 140 -1.67 0.57 -7.63
CA LEU A 140 -1.60 1.28 -8.90
C LEU A 140 -1.29 0.33 -10.06
N VAL A 141 -0.31 -0.56 -9.89
CA VAL A 141 0.04 -1.56 -10.90
C VAL A 141 -1.16 -2.45 -11.23
N ASN A 142 -1.86 -2.96 -10.22
CA ASN A 142 -3.06 -3.79 -10.43
C ASN A 142 -4.18 -3.02 -11.15
N LEU A 143 -4.44 -1.77 -10.75
CA LEU A 143 -5.45 -0.93 -11.39
C LEU A 143 -5.10 -0.68 -12.87
N ILE A 144 -3.86 -0.31 -13.16
CA ILE A 144 -3.38 -0.04 -14.52
C ILE A 144 -3.56 -1.28 -15.40
N TYR A 145 -3.13 -2.45 -14.93
CA TYR A 145 -3.28 -3.69 -15.70
C TYR A 145 -4.74 -4.08 -15.88
N LEU A 146 -5.58 -3.92 -14.87
CA LEU A 146 -6.99 -4.23 -14.97
C LEU A 146 -7.70 -3.33 -16.01
N ILE A 147 -7.38 -2.03 -16.01
CA ILE A 147 -7.89 -1.08 -17.01
C ILE A 147 -7.38 -1.45 -18.41
N LYS A 148 -6.08 -1.74 -18.54
CA LYS A 148 -5.47 -2.13 -19.82
C LYS A 148 -6.11 -3.38 -20.41
N TRP A 149 -6.39 -4.37 -19.57
CA TRP A 149 -6.98 -5.63 -20.01
C TRP A 149 -8.49 -5.54 -20.20
N TYR A 150 -9.18 -4.55 -19.66
CA TYR A 150 -10.65 -4.47 -19.67
C TYR A 150 -11.30 -4.70 -21.05
N LYS A 151 -10.64 -4.30 -22.14
CA LYS A 151 -11.15 -4.47 -23.53
C LYS A 151 -10.77 -5.80 -24.21
N GLN A 152 -9.89 -6.62 -23.61
CA GLN A 152 -9.50 -7.95 -24.09
C GLN A 152 -10.33 -9.04 -23.38
#